data_AF-A0A7S1XKA1-F1
#
_entry.id   AF-A0A7S1XKA1-F1
#
_cell.length_a   1.000
_cell.length_b   1.000
_cell.length_c   1.000
_cell.angle_alpha   90.00
_cell.angle_beta   90.00
_cell.angle_gamma   90.00
#
_symmetry.space_group_name_H-M   'P 1'
#
loop_
_entity.id
_entity.type
_entity.pdbx_description
1 polymer ?
#
loop_
_entity_poly.entity_id
_entity_poly.type
_entity_poly.pdbx_seq_one_letter_code
_entity_poly.pdbx_strand_id
1 'polypeptide(L)'
;MADGTTVLLVALDTWRINGGDTWVAYDSESETMRLRDPAKVQQDVAAGVLEEIEATAILEAVPPYGVGEEVLEHSKDDEQLDWLRETLAGSDADWKVVFGHYPVRSATLGEHGDTPSLVEDVLPILQSEGVDIYFAGHDHVLEHISKDGLHHFGSGSGAKIDTGMDKAYEGLLGFHVGHYGFMRHTGDKTKLKTDFVDDTGSVVYTYTIEKGDSAATTKH
;
A
#
# COMPACT_ATOMS: atom_id res chain seq x y z
N MET A 1 5.98 4.11 20.75
CA MET A 1 7.27 4.82 20.64
C MET A 1 7.66 5.33 22.02
N ALA A 2 8.95 5.47 22.29
CA ALA A 2 9.44 6.12 23.52
C ALA A 2 9.17 7.64 23.50
N ASP A 3 9.22 8.27 24.69
CA ASP A 3 8.91 9.69 24.87
C ASP A 3 9.83 10.60 24.02
N GLY A 4 9.23 11.50 23.26
CA GLY A 4 9.93 12.52 22.47
C GLY A 4 10.34 12.10 21.04
N THR A 5 10.11 10.84 20.63
CA THR A 5 10.26 10.42 19.23
C THR A 5 9.10 10.96 18.39
N THR A 6 9.41 11.59 17.27
CA THR A 6 8.42 12.06 16.28
C THR A 6 8.32 11.07 15.12
N VAL A 7 7.10 10.81 14.65
CA VAL A 7 6.84 9.92 13.52
C VAL A 7 5.88 10.63 12.58
N LEU A 8 6.24 10.72 11.30
CA LEU A 8 5.30 11.11 10.25
C LEU A 8 4.62 9.84 9.77
N LEU A 9 3.28 9.80 9.86
CA LEU A 9 2.47 8.75 9.27
C LEU A 9 1.75 9.34 8.07
N VAL A 10 1.95 8.77 6.88
CA VAL A 10 1.26 9.17 5.65
C VAL A 10 0.50 7.97 5.12
N ALA A 11 -0.79 8.12 4.86
CA ALA A 11 -1.60 7.08 4.22
C ALA A 11 -1.89 7.48 2.77
N LEU A 12 -1.58 6.57 1.85
CA LEU A 12 -1.83 6.70 0.42
C LEU A 12 -3.03 5.86 0.01
N ASP A 13 -3.92 6.47 -0.75
CA ASP A 13 -4.90 5.77 -1.53
C ASP A 13 -4.22 5.19 -2.79
N THR A 14 -3.60 4.03 -2.62
CA THR A 14 -2.89 3.35 -3.70
C THR A 14 -3.80 2.75 -4.74
N TRP A 15 -5.12 2.69 -4.50
CA TRP A 15 -6.06 2.30 -5.53
C TRP A 15 -6.29 3.40 -6.54
N ARG A 16 -6.37 4.66 -6.08
CA ARG A 16 -6.40 5.82 -6.97
C ARG A 16 -5.18 5.87 -7.90
N ILE A 17 -4.00 5.52 -7.38
CA ILE A 17 -2.74 5.54 -8.14
C ILE A 17 -2.61 4.31 -9.06
N ASN A 18 -2.90 3.10 -8.55
CA ASN A 18 -2.74 1.85 -9.30
C ASN A 18 -3.81 1.61 -10.36
N GLY A 19 -4.95 2.31 -10.29
CA GLY A 19 -6.04 2.14 -11.24
C GLY A 19 -6.94 0.92 -10.96
N GLY A 20 -6.94 0.40 -9.73
CA GLY A 20 -7.72 -0.79 -9.35
C GLY A 20 -9.24 -0.54 -9.18
N ASP A 21 -10.00 -1.63 -9.36
CA ASP A 21 -11.43 -1.70 -9.62
C ASP A 21 -12.36 -1.07 -8.56
N THR A 22 -13.30 -0.27 -9.05
CA THR A 22 -14.54 0.22 -8.40
C THR A 22 -14.39 1.01 -7.09
N TRP A 23 -14.06 2.29 -7.22
CA TRP A 23 -14.39 3.25 -6.17
C TRP A 23 -15.74 3.90 -6.47
N VAL A 24 -16.51 4.09 -5.40
CA VAL A 24 -17.67 4.97 -5.36
C VAL A 24 -17.20 6.32 -4.79
N ALA A 25 -17.09 7.34 -5.63
CA ALA A 25 -16.83 8.70 -5.16
C ALA A 25 -18.13 9.31 -4.63
N TYR A 26 -18.24 9.51 -3.31
CA TYR A 26 -19.36 10.21 -2.68
C TYR A 26 -19.08 11.70 -2.60
N ASP A 27 -19.85 12.51 -3.31
CA ASP A 27 -19.84 13.97 -3.20
C ASP A 27 -20.86 14.40 -2.16
N SER A 28 -20.39 14.92 -1.02
CA SER A 28 -21.25 15.34 0.08
C SER A 28 -22.02 16.65 -0.18
N GLU A 29 -21.62 17.45 -1.17
CA GLU A 29 -22.35 18.67 -1.54
C GLU A 29 -23.52 18.37 -2.48
N SER A 30 -23.36 17.38 -3.37
CA SER A 30 -24.42 16.95 -4.30
C SER A 30 -25.16 15.68 -3.87
N GLU A 31 -24.70 15.00 -2.81
CA GLU A 31 -25.16 13.70 -2.33
C GLU A 31 -25.13 12.60 -3.41
N THR A 32 -24.19 12.70 -4.37
CA THR A 32 -24.08 11.76 -5.50
C THR A 32 -22.91 10.77 -5.35
N MET A 33 -23.08 9.56 -5.87
CA MET A 33 -22.12 8.46 -5.77
C MET A 33 -21.61 8.01 -7.15
N ARG A 34 -20.33 8.19 -7.50
CA ARG A 34 -19.82 7.88 -8.85
C ARG A 34 -18.99 6.61 -8.91
N LEU A 35 -19.33 5.71 -9.81
CA LEU A 35 -18.47 4.57 -10.15
C LEU A 35 -17.42 4.95 -11.17
N ARG A 36 -16.21 4.43 -10.96
CA ARG A 36 -15.06 4.67 -11.82
C ARG A 36 -15.07 3.91 -13.14
N ASP A 37 -15.58 2.67 -13.18
CA ASP A 37 -15.62 1.86 -14.41
C ASP A 37 -16.94 1.07 -14.58
N PRO A 38 -17.98 1.71 -15.14
CA PRO A 38 -19.24 1.04 -15.45
C PRO A 38 -19.12 -0.05 -16.52
N ALA A 39 -18.10 0.00 -17.39
CA ALA A 39 -17.92 -0.97 -18.47
C ALA A 39 -17.39 -2.30 -17.93
N LYS A 40 -16.45 -2.25 -16.97
CA LYS A 40 -15.97 -3.43 -16.24
C LYS A 40 -17.09 -4.14 -15.48
N VAL A 41 -17.95 -3.38 -14.80
CA VAL A 41 -19.13 -3.94 -14.09
C VAL A 41 -20.05 -4.69 -15.07
N GLN A 42 -20.31 -4.11 -16.25
CA GLN A 42 -21.12 -4.78 -17.28
C GLN A 42 -20.43 -6.03 -17.85
N GLN A 43 -19.11 -6.01 -18.01
CA GLN A 43 -18.33 -7.17 -18.45
C GLN A 43 -18.38 -8.29 -17.41
N ASP A 44 -18.30 -7.98 -16.12
CA ASP A 44 -18.32 -8.96 -15.03
C ASP A 44 -19.71 -9.60 -14.88
N VAL A 45 -20.79 -8.85 -15.12
CA VAL A 45 -22.16 -9.42 -15.24
C VAL A 45 -22.24 -10.37 -16.43
N ALA A 46 -21.74 -9.95 -17.60
CA ALA A 46 -21.76 -10.78 -18.80
C ALA A 46 -20.92 -12.06 -18.64
N ALA A 47 -19.86 -12.01 -17.83
CA ALA A 47 -19.01 -13.13 -17.46
C ALA A 47 -19.60 -14.01 -16.33
N GLY A 48 -20.74 -13.61 -15.73
CA GLY A 48 -21.38 -14.30 -14.62
C GLY A 48 -20.61 -14.21 -13.29
N VAL A 49 -19.70 -13.23 -13.19
CA VAL A 49 -18.91 -12.93 -11.99
C VAL A 49 -19.75 -12.16 -10.97
N LEU A 50 -20.68 -11.32 -11.44
CA LEU A 50 -21.65 -10.57 -10.62
C LEU A 50 -23.08 -10.96 -10.99
N GLU A 51 -23.96 -11.05 -9.99
CA GLU A 51 -25.39 -11.20 -10.24
C GLU A 51 -25.99 -9.88 -10.78
N GLU A 52 -26.93 -9.97 -11.71
CA GLU A 52 -27.56 -8.81 -12.38
C GLU A 52 -28.22 -7.83 -11.37
N ILE A 53 -28.70 -8.35 -10.23
CA ILE A 53 -29.28 -7.57 -9.13
C ILE A 53 -28.22 -6.72 -8.44
N GLU A 54 -27.02 -7.25 -8.20
CA GLU A 54 -25.90 -6.52 -7.57
C GLU A 54 -25.36 -5.43 -8.49
N ALA A 55 -25.24 -5.73 -9.79
CA ALA A 55 -24.83 -4.75 -10.77
C ALA A 55 -25.82 -3.58 -10.93
N THR A 56 -27.12 -3.85 -10.84
CA THR A 56 -28.15 -2.80 -10.90
C THR A 56 -28.02 -1.85 -9.71
N ALA A 57 -27.82 -2.38 -8.50
CA ALA A 57 -27.61 -1.57 -7.29
C ALA A 57 -26.31 -0.75 -7.34
N ILE A 58 -25.27 -1.28 -7.98
CA ILE A 58 -24.01 -0.57 -8.25
C ILE A 58 -24.27 0.59 -9.24
N LEU A 59 -24.97 0.33 -10.35
CA LEU A 59 -25.21 1.32 -11.42
C LEU A 59 -26.21 2.44 -11.08
N GLU A 60 -27.09 2.26 -10.09
CA GLU A 60 -28.07 3.28 -9.65
C GLU A 60 -27.44 4.52 -9.00
N ALA A 61 -26.11 4.53 -8.79
CA ALA A 61 -25.41 5.55 -8.04
C ALA A 61 -25.13 6.90 -8.77
N VAL A 62 -25.00 6.99 -10.11
CA VAL A 62 -24.87 8.30 -10.82
C VAL A 62 -25.20 8.26 -12.33
N PRO A 63 -25.70 9.35 -12.96
CA PRO A 63 -25.91 9.44 -14.41
C PRO A 63 -24.59 9.50 -15.20
N PRO A 64 -24.53 8.94 -16.42
CA PRO A 64 -23.29 8.84 -17.19
C PRO A 64 -22.83 10.20 -17.70
N TYR A 65 -21.56 10.54 -17.46
CA TYR A 65 -20.83 11.50 -18.28
C TYR A 65 -19.98 10.72 -19.28
N GLY A 66 -20.28 10.91 -20.57
CA GLY A 66 -19.41 10.62 -21.72
C GLY A 66 -18.71 9.27 -21.73
N VAL A 67 -19.35 8.26 -22.34
CA VAL A 67 -18.67 7.05 -22.83
C VAL A 67 -17.66 7.48 -23.90
N GLY A 68 -16.38 7.50 -23.52
CA GLY A 68 -15.24 7.48 -24.43
C GLY A 68 -14.43 6.23 -24.11
N GLU A 69 -14.16 5.41 -25.12
CA GLU A 69 -13.29 4.25 -25.03
C GLU A 69 -11.91 4.66 -24.49
N GLU A 70 -11.59 4.27 -23.26
CA GLU A 70 -10.23 3.99 -22.84
C GLU A 70 -10.30 3.07 -21.62
N VAL A 71 -9.75 1.86 -21.76
CA VAL A 71 -9.32 1.04 -20.62
C VAL A 71 -8.47 1.96 -19.74
N LEU A 72 -8.83 2.17 -18.46
CA LEU A 72 -8.08 3.10 -17.60
C LEU A 72 -6.71 2.51 -17.25
N GLU A 73 -5.81 2.65 -18.22
CA GLU A 73 -4.37 2.72 -18.11
C GLU A 73 -4.00 3.61 -16.92
N HIS A 74 -3.13 3.09 -16.04
CA HIS A 74 -2.34 3.81 -15.03
C HIS A 74 -2.81 5.26 -14.79
N SER A 75 -3.81 5.45 -13.92
CA SER A 75 -4.47 6.75 -13.82
C SER A 75 -3.68 7.83 -13.10
N LYS A 76 -2.40 7.55 -12.79
CA LYS A 76 -1.38 8.47 -12.29
C LYS A 76 -2.00 9.69 -11.59
N ASP A 77 -2.34 9.50 -10.33
CA ASP A 77 -2.98 10.52 -9.50
C ASP A 77 -1.98 11.61 -9.11
N ASP A 78 -1.60 12.44 -10.09
CA ASP A 78 -0.53 13.43 -9.98
C ASP A 78 -0.76 14.39 -8.79
N GLU A 79 -2.02 14.72 -8.48
CA GLU A 79 -2.36 15.54 -7.31
C GLU A 79 -1.96 14.86 -5.99
N GLN A 80 -2.26 13.56 -5.84
CA GLN A 80 -1.86 12.80 -4.66
C GLN A 80 -0.35 12.57 -4.62
N LEU A 81 0.30 12.39 -5.77
CA LEU A 81 1.76 12.24 -5.87
C LEU A 81 2.49 13.54 -5.50
N ASP A 82 1.99 14.70 -5.94
CA ASP A 82 2.53 16.01 -5.57
C ASP A 82 2.30 16.30 -4.08
N TRP A 83 1.09 16.02 -3.57
CA TRP A 83 0.80 16.11 -2.14
C TRP A 83 1.73 15.22 -1.29
N LEU A 84 2.00 13.99 -1.75
CA LEU A 84 2.93 13.08 -1.09
C LEU A 84 4.34 13.66 -1.02
N ARG A 85 4.85 14.18 -2.16
CA ARG A 85 6.17 14.83 -2.23
C ARG A 85 6.26 15.99 -1.25
N GLU A 86 5.29 16.90 -1.28
CA GLU A 86 5.28 18.09 -0.42
C GLU A 86 5.18 17.73 1.06
N THR A 87 4.31 16.76 1.40
CA THR A 87 4.11 16.28 2.77
C THR A 87 5.40 15.67 3.34
N LEU A 88 6.07 14.82 2.57
CA LEU A 88 7.31 14.18 2.99
C LEU A 88 8.48 15.16 3.05
N ALA A 89 8.59 16.08 2.08
CA ALA A 89 9.64 17.10 2.04
C ALA A 89 9.51 18.12 3.18
N GLY A 90 8.30 18.40 3.64
CA GLY A 90 8.01 19.35 4.71
C GLY A 90 8.20 18.82 6.13
N SER A 91 8.69 17.58 6.31
CA SER A 91 8.79 16.93 7.62
C SER A 91 10.22 16.52 7.99
N ASP A 92 10.62 16.91 9.20
CA ASP A 92 11.87 16.50 9.87
C ASP A 92 11.63 15.42 10.95
N ALA A 93 10.58 14.61 10.80
CA ALA A 93 10.25 13.58 11.79
C ALA A 93 11.39 12.54 11.98
N ASP A 94 11.53 12.02 13.20
CA ASP A 94 12.48 10.94 13.49
C ASP A 94 12.13 9.63 12.75
N TRP A 95 10.91 9.45 12.22
CA TRP A 95 10.60 8.33 11.33
C TRP A 95 9.61 8.73 10.22
N LYS A 96 10.04 8.43 8.99
CA LYS A 96 9.35 8.35 7.69
C LYS A 96 8.45 7.14 7.50
N VAL A 97 7.15 7.16 7.78
CA VAL A 97 6.29 5.97 7.55
C VAL A 97 5.14 6.25 6.59
N VAL A 98 5.06 5.44 5.53
CA VAL A 98 4.00 5.51 4.53
C VAL A 98 3.19 4.20 4.54
N PHE A 99 1.87 4.29 4.37
CA PHE A 99 0.95 3.17 4.29
C PHE A 99 0.22 3.21 2.95
N GLY A 100 -0.06 2.04 2.36
CA GLY A 100 -0.96 1.88 1.23
C GLY A 100 -1.71 0.56 1.31
N HIS A 101 -2.70 0.34 0.44
CA HIS A 101 -3.32 -0.98 0.31
C HIS A 101 -2.41 -1.94 -0.46
N TYR A 102 -2.10 -1.60 -1.71
CA TYR A 102 -1.21 -2.35 -2.59
C TYR A 102 0.27 -2.25 -2.19
N PRO A 103 1.05 -3.34 -2.28
CA PRO A 103 2.49 -3.32 -2.05
C PRO A 103 3.22 -2.61 -3.19
N VAL A 104 4.16 -1.72 -2.87
CA VAL A 104 5.13 -1.25 -3.88
C VAL A 104 6.03 -2.41 -4.29
N ARG A 105 6.54 -3.18 -3.31
CA ARG A 105 7.35 -4.38 -3.50
C ARG A 105 6.70 -5.55 -2.78
N SER A 106 6.66 -6.72 -3.44
CA SER A 106 6.15 -7.96 -2.86
C SER A 106 6.86 -9.18 -3.47
N ALA A 107 7.18 -10.13 -2.60
CA ALA A 107 7.72 -11.43 -2.96
C ALA A 107 6.63 -12.50 -3.13
N THR A 108 5.34 -12.17 -3.02
CA THR A 108 4.24 -13.14 -3.19
C THR A 108 4.20 -13.65 -4.63
N LEU A 109 3.94 -14.95 -4.82
CA LEU A 109 3.84 -15.57 -6.16
C LEU A 109 2.38 -15.61 -6.64
N GLY A 110 2.20 -15.61 -7.96
CA GLY A 110 0.91 -15.88 -8.60
C GLY A 110 0.27 -14.61 -9.14
N GLU A 111 -0.94 -14.31 -8.67
CA GLU A 111 -1.70 -13.10 -9.05
C GLU A 111 -1.19 -11.83 -8.35
N HIS A 112 -0.24 -11.97 -7.43
CA HIS A 112 0.37 -10.90 -6.65
C HIS A 112 1.86 -10.73 -6.98
N GLY A 113 2.46 -9.66 -6.47
CA GLY A 113 3.85 -9.26 -6.69
C GLY A 113 4.01 -7.75 -6.61
N ASP A 114 5.16 -7.23 -7.04
CA ASP A 114 5.38 -5.78 -7.18
C ASP A 114 4.23 -5.12 -7.95
N THR A 115 3.69 -4.02 -7.42
CA THR A 115 2.68 -3.24 -8.14
C THR A 115 3.37 -2.27 -9.10
N PRO A 116 3.35 -2.48 -10.43
CA PRO A 116 4.24 -1.76 -11.36
C PRO A 116 4.04 -0.25 -11.36
N SER A 117 2.79 0.20 -11.30
CA SER A 117 2.41 1.63 -11.21
C SER A 117 3.03 2.31 -9.98
N LEU A 118 3.04 1.64 -8.83
CA LEU A 118 3.61 2.18 -7.59
C LEU A 118 5.13 2.12 -7.60
N VAL A 119 5.73 1.10 -8.24
CA VAL A 119 7.18 1.06 -8.49
C VAL A 119 7.61 2.22 -9.38
N GLU A 120 6.80 2.59 -10.37
CA GLU A 120 7.11 3.68 -11.29
C GLU A 120 6.91 5.06 -10.65
N ASP A 121 5.79 5.29 -9.96
CA ASP A 121 5.41 6.64 -9.53
C ASP A 121 5.66 6.93 -8.05
N VAL A 122 5.46 5.95 -7.17
CA VAL A 122 5.52 6.15 -5.71
C VAL A 122 6.92 5.88 -5.19
N LEU A 123 7.55 4.76 -5.60
CA LEU A 123 8.86 4.36 -5.12
C LEU A 123 9.93 5.47 -5.27
N PRO A 124 10.03 6.20 -6.39
CA PRO A 124 11.02 7.28 -6.51
C PRO A 124 10.82 8.39 -5.47
N ILE A 125 9.57 8.69 -5.11
CA ILE A 125 9.24 9.71 -4.09
C ILE A 125 9.63 9.21 -2.70
N LEU A 126 9.29 7.96 -2.37
CA LEU A 126 9.64 7.36 -1.08
C LEU A 126 11.16 7.38 -0.86
N GLN A 127 11.91 7.03 -1.91
CA GLN A 127 13.37 7.02 -1.89
C GLN A 127 13.96 8.44 -1.82
N SER A 128 13.46 9.40 -2.62
CA SER A 128 13.99 10.77 -2.65
C SER A 128 13.77 11.52 -1.34
N GLU A 129 12.63 11.29 -0.69
CA GLU A 129 12.24 12.01 0.53
C GLU A 129 12.64 11.29 1.83
N GLY A 130 13.42 10.21 1.73
CA GLY A 130 13.99 9.50 2.88
C GLY A 130 12.93 8.83 3.75
N VAL A 131 11.95 8.18 3.13
CA VAL A 131 10.99 7.32 3.85
C VAL A 131 11.74 6.10 4.39
N ASP A 132 11.53 5.80 5.67
CA ASP A 132 12.16 4.64 6.32
C ASP A 132 11.35 3.36 6.06
N ILE A 133 10.02 3.48 6.09
CA ILE A 133 9.10 2.33 6.06
C ILE A 133 7.91 2.56 5.14
N TYR A 134 7.59 1.57 4.31
CA TYR A 134 6.34 1.44 3.59
C TYR A 134 5.57 0.20 4.06
N PHE A 135 4.33 0.39 4.50
CA PHE A 135 3.42 -0.70 4.88
C PHE A 135 2.36 -0.93 3.81
N ALA A 136 2.09 -2.20 3.51
CA ALA A 136 0.98 -2.60 2.67
C ALA A 136 0.26 -3.84 3.21
N GLY A 137 -0.96 -4.03 2.73
CA GLY A 137 -1.68 -5.29 2.83
C GLY A 137 -1.75 -5.93 1.46
N HIS A 138 -2.99 -6.22 1.01
CA HIS A 138 -3.34 -6.82 -0.27
C HIS A 138 -2.89 -8.29 -0.42
N ASP A 139 -1.60 -8.53 -0.30
CA ASP A 139 -1.02 -9.85 -0.41
C ASP A 139 -1.23 -10.58 0.91
N HIS A 140 -1.83 -11.78 0.86
CA HIS A 140 -2.29 -12.46 2.05
C HIS A 140 -1.18 -13.24 2.77
N VAL A 141 -0.06 -12.55 2.99
CA VAL A 141 1.14 -13.02 3.68
C VAL A 141 1.61 -11.96 4.67
N LEU A 142 2.57 -12.33 5.53
CA LEU A 142 3.45 -11.36 6.17
C LEU A 142 4.80 -11.40 5.48
N GLU A 143 5.37 -10.26 5.12
CA GLU A 143 6.70 -10.18 4.51
C GLU A 143 7.44 -8.91 4.89
N HIS A 144 8.77 -8.99 4.82
CA HIS A 144 9.70 -7.89 5.01
C HIS A 144 10.75 -7.90 3.91
N ILE A 145 10.73 -6.86 3.06
CA ILE A 145 11.70 -6.61 2.02
C ILE A 145 12.45 -5.32 2.38
N SER A 146 13.77 -5.34 2.33
CA SER A 146 14.63 -4.17 2.54
C SER A 146 15.51 -3.94 1.33
N LYS A 147 15.34 -2.79 0.68
CA LYS A 147 16.12 -2.43 -0.51
C LYS A 147 16.32 -0.92 -0.57
N ASP A 148 17.54 -0.50 -0.92
CA ASP A 148 17.91 0.92 -1.08
C ASP A 148 17.58 1.80 0.14
N GLY A 149 17.67 1.25 1.35
CA GLY A 149 17.40 1.97 2.60
C GLY A 149 15.91 2.09 2.96
N LEU A 150 14.99 1.57 2.14
CA LEU A 150 13.56 1.55 2.41
C LEU A 150 13.10 0.13 2.82
N HIS A 151 12.39 0.05 3.94
CA HIS A 151 11.79 -1.18 4.44
C HIS A 151 10.33 -1.29 3.99
N HIS A 152 10.01 -2.33 3.23
CA HIS A 152 8.65 -2.67 2.84
C HIS A 152 8.16 -3.81 3.74
N PHE A 153 7.06 -3.58 4.44
CA PHE A 153 6.40 -4.58 5.26
C PHE A 153 5.01 -4.88 4.69
N GLY A 154 4.80 -6.10 4.23
CA GLY A 154 3.49 -6.62 3.83
C GLY A 154 2.81 -7.30 5.01
N SER A 155 1.62 -6.85 5.40
CA SER A 155 0.83 -7.40 6.51
C SER A 155 -0.61 -7.68 6.08
N GLY A 156 -0.82 -8.48 5.04
CA GLY A 156 -2.15 -8.74 4.47
C GLY A 156 -2.81 -10.04 4.91
N SER A 157 -2.13 -10.92 5.68
CA SER A 157 -2.70 -12.19 6.15
C SER A 157 -3.61 -12.07 7.38
N GLY A 158 -4.43 -11.03 7.50
CA GLY A 158 -5.31 -10.84 8.67
C GLY A 158 -6.54 -11.76 8.69
N ALA A 159 -7.05 -12.16 7.52
CA ALA A 159 -8.28 -12.95 7.38
C ALA A 159 -8.33 -13.86 6.14
N LYS A 160 -7.35 -13.75 5.24
CA LYS A 160 -7.11 -14.66 4.12
C LYS A 160 -5.61 -15.00 4.10
N ILE A 161 -5.24 -16.08 3.41
CA ILE A 161 -3.87 -16.61 3.39
C ILE A 161 -3.51 -17.01 1.96
N ASP A 162 -2.32 -16.61 1.54
CA ASP A 162 -1.62 -17.13 0.38
C ASP A 162 -0.47 -18.05 0.82
N THR A 163 -0.12 -19.01 -0.04
CA THR A 163 0.91 -20.03 0.26
C THR A 163 2.14 -19.94 -0.64
N GLY A 164 2.10 -19.07 -1.66
CA GLY A 164 3.16 -18.93 -2.67
C GLY A 164 4.02 -17.70 -2.41
N MET A 165 5.35 -17.88 -2.35
CA MET A 165 6.28 -16.77 -2.22
C MET A 165 7.62 -17.10 -2.88
N ASP A 166 8.20 -16.12 -3.56
CA ASP A 166 9.52 -16.16 -4.15
C ASP A 166 10.59 -15.90 -3.08
N LYS A 167 11.15 -16.98 -2.57
CA LYS A 167 12.23 -16.92 -1.57
C LYS A 167 13.54 -16.36 -2.12
N ALA A 168 13.68 -16.26 -3.44
CA ALA A 168 14.85 -15.69 -4.09
C ALA A 168 14.68 -14.19 -4.40
N TYR A 169 13.54 -13.58 -4.05
CA TYR A 169 13.29 -12.18 -4.26
C TYR A 169 14.37 -11.32 -3.59
N GLU A 170 14.94 -10.38 -4.35
CA GLU A 170 16.05 -9.55 -3.89
C GLU A 170 15.63 -8.66 -2.72
N GLY A 171 16.39 -8.69 -1.62
CA GLY A 171 16.12 -7.88 -0.43
C GLY A 171 15.06 -8.47 0.51
N LEU A 172 14.48 -9.64 0.21
CA LEU A 172 13.61 -10.34 1.15
C LEU A 172 14.40 -10.78 2.39
N LEU A 173 13.98 -10.31 3.57
CA LEU A 173 14.66 -10.57 4.85
C LEU A 173 13.84 -11.44 5.81
N GLY A 174 12.52 -11.43 5.71
CA GLY A 174 11.65 -12.19 6.59
C GLY A 174 10.27 -12.37 6.00
N PHE A 175 9.62 -13.48 6.32
CA PHE A 175 8.28 -13.78 5.82
C PHE A 175 7.57 -14.81 6.70
N HIS A 176 6.24 -14.80 6.62
CA HIS A 176 5.37 -15.79 7.18
C HIS A 176 4.19 -16.01 6.23
N VAL A 177 4.08 -17.21 5.68
CA VAL A 177 3.08 -17.60 4.67
C VAL A 177 2.28 -18.79 5.17
N GLY A 178 1.06 -18.99 4.67
CA GLY A 178 0.23 -20.13 5.07
C GLY A 178 -0.52 -19.98 6.40
N HIS A 179 -0.41 -18.82 7.06
CA HIS A 179 -0.96 -18.58 8.41
C HIS A 179 -1.43 -17.13 8.55
N TYR A 180 -2.41 -16.90 9.42
CA TYR A 180 -2.81 -15.54 9.75
C TYR A 180 -1.78 -14.88 10.67
N GLY A 181 -1.77 -13.56 10.70
CA GLY A 181 -0.93 -12.83 11.63
C GLY A 181 -1.02 -11.32 11.49
N PHE A 182 -0.17 -10.63 12.24
CA PHE A 182 -0.02 -9.19 12.25
C PHE A 182 1.39 -8.79 12.66
N MET A 183 1.72 -7.51 12.54
CA MET A 183 3.00 -6.97 13.00
C MET A 183 2.83 -6.07 14.22
N ARG A 184 3.82 -6.11 15.12
CA ARG A 184 3.94 -5.21 16.25
C ARG A 184 5.21 -4.38 16.11
N HIS A 185 5.06 -3.06 16.19
CA HIS A 185 6.17 -2.12 16.09
C HIS A 185 6.44 -1.44 17.43
N THR A 186 7.71 -1.41 17.85
CA THR A 186 8.16 -0.73 19.06
C THR A 186 9.50 -0.07 18.79
N GLY A 187 9.68 1.17 19.20
CA GLY A 187 10.93 1.89 18.93
C GLY A 187 11.06 3.21 19.65
N ASP A 188 12.19 3.86 19.39
CA ASP A 188 12.58 5.20 19.82
C ASP A 188 13.19 5.97 18.62
N LYS A 189 13.95 7.03 18.86
CA LYS A 189 14.54 7.86 17.78
C LYS A 189 15.60 7.13 16.95
N THR A 190 16.26 6.12 17.51
CA THR A 190 17.41 5.46 16.87
C THR A 190 17.09 4.03 16.47
N LYS A 191 16.03 3.42 17.01
CA LYS A 191 15.67 2.02 16.70
C LYS A 191 14.18 1.85 16.50
N LEU A 192 13.80 1.08 15.48
CA LEU A 192 12.43 0.59 15.30
C LEU A 192 12.45 -0.92 15.11
N LYS A 193 11.89 -1.64 16.10
CA LYS A 193 11.74 -3.08 16.10
C LYS A 193 10.36 -3.48 15.58
N THR A 194 10.34 -4.45 14.69
CA THR A 194 9.13 -5.08 14.14
C THR A 194 9.12 -6.56 14.51
N ASP A 195 8.07 -7.01 15.19
CA ASP A 195 7.79 -8.43 15.46
C ASP A 195 6.64 -8.89 14.56
N PHE A 196 6.81 -10.02 13.87
CA PHE A 196 5.75 -10.71 13.14
C PHE A 196 5.12 -11.70 14.10
N VAL A 197 3.82 -11.55 14.34
CA VAL A 197 3.05 -12.36 15.29
C VAL A 197 2.04 -13.19 14.51
N ASP A 198 2.11 -14.51 14.65
CA ASP A 198 1.14 -15.42 14.04
C ASP A 198 -0.18 -15.49 14.83
N ASP A 199 -1.16 -16.22 14.30
CA ASP A 199 -2.48 -16.44 14.91
C ASP A 199 -2.47 -17.26 16.20
N THR A 200 -1.35 -17.87 16.55
CA THR A 200 -1.14 -18.50 17.87
C THR A 200 -0.64 -17.49 18.92
N GLY A 201 -0.28 -16.28 18.48
CA GLY A 201 0.36 -15.26 19.29
C GLY A 201 1.88 -15.43 19.39
N SER A 202 2.48 -16.31 18.60
CA SER A 202 3.92 -16.56 18.59
C SER A 202 4.64 -15.54 17.70
N VAL A 203 5.81 -15.08 18.15
CA VAL A 203 6.68 -14.23 17.33
C VAL A 203 7.49 -15.12 16.39
N VAL A 204 7.19 -15.06 15.10
CA VAL A 204 7.80 -15.93 14.07
C VAL A 204 8.99 -15.27 13.36
N TYR A 205 9.09 -13.95 13.43
CA TYR A 205 10.20 -13.17 12.89
C TYR A 205 10.32 -11.84 13.64
N THR A 206 11.55 -11.37 13.86
CA THR A 206 11.82 -10.04 14.44
C THR A 206 12.92 -9.37 13.65
N TYR A 207 12.75 -8.08 13.36
CA TYR A 207 13.77 -7.24 12.77
C TYR A 207 13.88 -5.92 13.52
N THR A 208 15.07 -5.33 13.58
CA THR A 208 15.27 -3.97 14.14
C THR A 208 15.98 -3.11 13.11
N ILE A 209 15.31 -2.05 12.69
CA ILE A 209 15.90 -0.97 11.90
C ILE A 209 16.68 -0.09 12.85
N GLU A 210 17.96 0.10 12.55
CA GLU A 210 18.86 1.01 13.28
C GLU A 210 18.99 2.29 12.46
N LYS A 211 18.53 3.41 13.01
CA LYS A 211 18.74 4.73 12.43
C LYS A 211 20.21 5.10 12.64
N GLY A 212 21.01 5.07 11.57
CA GLY A 212 22.36 5.62 11.60
C GLY A 212 22.33 7.12 11.94
N ASP A 213 23.40 7.65 12.54
CA ASP A 213 23.57 9.09 12.76
C ASP A 213 23.66 9.83 11.41
N SER A 214 22.52 10.02 10.75
CA SER A 214 22.40 10.87 9.58
C SER A 214 22.38 12.30 10.08
N ALA A 215 23.59 12.82 10.35
CA ALA A 215 23.84 14.23 10.55
C ALA A 215 23.15 15.02 9.43
N ALA A 216 22.51 16.11 9.84
CA ALA A 216 21.97 17.18 9.01
C ALA A 216 22.64 17.25 7.63
N THR A 217 21.93 16.78 6.60
CA THR A 217 22.28 17.17 5.23
C THR A 217 21.69 18.55 5.02
N THR A 218 22.47 19.56 5.39
CA THR A 218 22.20 20.96 5.05
C THR A 218 22.05 21.04 3.52
N LYS A 219 20.85 21.31 3.02
CA LYS A 219 20.65 21.73 1.63
C LYS A 219 21.39 23.06 1.45
N HIS A 220 22.41 23.07 0.58
CA HIS A 220 23.09 24.27 0.12
C HIS A 220 22.29 24.97 -0.98
#